data_AF-A0A443S2D6-F1
#
_entry.id   AF-A0A443S2D6-F1
#
_cell.length_a   1.000
_cell.length_b   1.000
_cell.length_c   1.000
_cell.angle_alpha   90.00
_cell.angle_beta   90.00
_cell.angle_gamma   90.00
#
_symmetry.space_group_name_H-M   'P 1'
#
loop_
_entity.id
_entity.type
_entity.pdbx_description
1 polymer ?
#
loop_
_entity_poly.entity_id
_entity_poly.type
_entity_poly.pdbx_seq_one_letter_code
_entity_poly.pdbx_strand_id
1 'polypeptide(L)'
;MVERNYFDMKRYCESIDASLFTIHSQAENDFLLKSIVSYSTYLGVKKKGNQWKWNDGKLHSFEHWSDGEPNDFGGIKDCVMFYKMQNGVWFAAACNMTMHTVCKPNNCETFVKQEKDRENVWLKNYIESKVNEAKIAIISKIMSGKRESNEVETYFPELKLSPEHKIVMLY
;
A
#
# COMPACT_ATOMS: atom_id res chain seq x y z
N MET A 1 -3.25 9.30 -0.89
CA MET A 1 -4.31 8.27 -0.78
C MET A 1 -5.65 8.95 -1.04
N VAL A 2 -6.62 8.26 -1.64
CA VAL A 2 -7.93 8.84 -2.02
C VAL A 2 -8.99 8.34 -1.05
N GLU A 3 -9.80 9.24 -0.52
CA GLU A 3 -10.94 8.90 0.33
C GLU A 3 -12.16 8.51 -0.51
N ARG A 4 -12.84 7.42 -0.12
CA ARG A 4 -14.07 6.95 -0.76
C ARG A 4 -14.97 6.28 0.27
N ASN A 5 -16.23 6.07 -0.09
CA ASN A 5 -17.12 5.22 0.73
C ASN A 5 -16.70 3.75 0.62
N TYR A 6 -17.25 2.92 1.52
CA TYR A 6 -16.91 1.49 1.62
C TYR A 6 -17.11 0.75 0.29
N PHE A 7 -18.21 1.01 -0.41
CA PHE A 7 -18.58 0.27 -1.63
C PHE A 7 -17.66 0.61 -2.79
N ASP A 8 -17.37 1.89 -2.99
CA ASP A 8 -16.45 2.34 -4.04
C ASP A 8 -15.05 1.82 -3.81
N MET A 9 -14.64 1.78 -2.56
CA MET A 9 -13.32 1.30 -2.20
C MET A 9 -13.19 -0.22 -2.30
N LYS A 10 -14.24 -0.97 -1.90
CA LYS A 10 -14.30 -2.40 -2.15
C LYS A 10 -14.14 -2.70 -3.64
N ARG A 11 -14.89 -1.99 -4.50
CA ARG A 11 -14.77 -2.12 -5.96
C ARG A 11 -13.36 -1.79 -6.46
N TYR A 12 -12.73 -0.78 -5.89
CA TYR A 12 -11.36 -0.41 -6.24
C TYR A 12 -10.37 -1.53 -5.91
N CYS A 13 -10.38 -2.06 -4.68
CA CYS A 13 -9.49 -3.18 -4.33
C CYS A 13 -9.71 -4.40 -5.24
N GLU A 14 -10.98 -4.73 -5.51
CA GLU A 14 -11.33 -5.86 -6.40
C GLU A 14 -10.81 -5.63 -7.84
N SER A 15 -10.77 -4.39 -8.31
CA SER A 15 -10.24 -4.06 -9.64
C SER A 15 -8.73 -4.28 -9.80
N ILE A 16 -8.00 -4.43 -8.71
CA ILE A 16 -6.55 -4.66 -8.67
C ILE A 16 -6.18 -6.03 -8.08
N ASP A 17 -7.09 -7.00 -8.16
CA ASP A 17 -6.95 -8.35 -7.59
C ASP A 17 -6.60 -8.36 -6.09
N ALA A 18 -7.28 -7.48 -5.36
CA ALA A 18 -7.15 -7.34 -3.92
C ALA A 18 -8.53 -7.28 -3.25
N SER A 19 -8.52 -7.34 -1.93
CA SER A 19 -9.70 -7.12 -1.09
C SER A 19 -9.45 -5.95 -0.15
N LEU A 20 -10.50 -5.40 0.46
CA LEU A 20 -10.30 -4.55 1.66
C LEU A 20 -9.54 -5.36 2.72
N PHE A 21 -8.67 -4.70 3.49
CA PHE A 21 -7.81 -5.34 4.48
C PHE A 21 -8.60 -6.06 5.58
N THR A 22 -8.25 -7.32 5.87
CA THR A 22 -8.86 -8.14 6.94
C THR A 22 -7.89 -8.35 8.08
N ILE A 23 -8.42 -8.47 9.30
CA ILE A 23 -7.63 -8.65 10.53
C ILE A 23 -8.12 -9.88 11.30
N HIS A 24 -7.24 -10.85 11.50
CA HIS A 24 -7.50 -12.13 12.14
C HIS A 24 -6.64 -12.37 13.38
N SER A 25 -5.80 -11.40 13.76
CA SER A 25 -4.96 -11.48 14.96
C SER A 25 -4.50 -10.10 15.44
N GLN A 26 -4.03 -10.02 16.69
CA GLN A 26 -3.39 -8.83 17.24
C GLN A 26 -2.18 -8.40 16.39
N ALA A 27 -1.39 -9.37 15.92
CA ALA A 27 -0.22 -9.08 15.09
C ALA A 27 -0.59 -8.37 13.78
N GLU A 28 -1.69 -8.79 13.13
CA GLU A 28 -2.21 -8.11 11.93
C GLU A 28 -2.76 -6.71 12.25
N ASN A 29 -3.39 -6.54 13.42
CA ASN A 29 -3.87 -5.23 13.88
C ASN A 29 -2.72 -4.25 14.15
N ASP A 30 -1.70 -4.70 14.87
CA ASP A 30 -0.49 -3.93 15.19
C ASP A 30 0.31 -3.61 13.93
N PHE A 31 0.35 -4.56 12.99
CA PHE A 31 0.94 -4.36 11.69
C PHE A 31 0.23 -3.22 10.95
N LEU A 32 -1.11 -3.25 10.84
CA LEU A 32 -1.87 -2.17 10.21
C LEU A 32 -1.64 -0.83 10.93
N LEU A 33 -1.62 -0.84 12.26
CA LEU A 33 -1.37 0.34 13.10
C LEU A 33 -0.04 1.03 12.76
N LYS A 34 1.03 0.26 12.58
CA LYS A 34 2.37 0.78 12.24
C LYS A 34 2.44 1.24 10.79
N SER A 35 1.69 0.57 9.94
CA SER A 35 1.78 0.67 8.49
C SER A 35 1.04 1.87 7.89
N ILE A 36 -0.18 2.14 8.33
CA ILE A 36 -1.00 3.17 7.69
C ILE A 36 -0.56 4.59 8.07
N VAL A 37 -0.61 5.52 7.12
CA VAL A 37 -0.38 6.95 7.40
C VAL A 37 -1.69 7.67 7.75
N SER A 38 -2.84 7.14 7.29
CA SER A 38 -4.15 7.74 7.55
C SER A 38 -4.60 7.54 9.01
N TYR A 39 -5.40 8.48 9.51
CA TYR A 39 -5.97 8.39 10.87
C TYR A 39 -7.08 7.36 10.99
N SER A 40 -7.84 7.15 9.92
CA SER A 40 -8.92 6.17 9.85
C SER A 40 -8.84 5.39 8.54
N THR A 41 -9.26 4.13 8.57
CA THR A 41 -9.38 3.29 7.38
C THR A 41 -10.57 2.34 7.51
N TYR A 42 -11.24 2.04 6.40
CA TYR A 42 -12.18 0.92 6.40
C TYR A 42 -11.42 -0.40 6.55
N LEU A 43 -12.04 -1.32 7.28
CA LEU A 43 -11.68 -2.74 7.28
C LEU A 43 -12.60 -3.52 6.34
N GLY A 44 -12.15 -4.68 5.88
CA GLY A 44 -12.89 -5.60 5.02
C GLY A 44 -14.02 -6.37 5.70
N VAL A 45 -14.58 -5.84 6.79
CA VAL A 45 -15.69 -6.44 7.54
C VAL A 45 -16.96 -5.63 7.33
N LYS A 46 -18.08 -6.34 7.13
CA LYS A 46 -19.42 -5.75 7.00
C LYS A 46 -20.44 -6.57 7.76
N LYS A 47 -21.41 -5.91 8.38
CA LYS A 47 -22.56 -6.53 9.04
C LYS A 47 -23.51 -7.11 7.99
N LYS A 48 -23.94 -8.36 8.20
CA LYS A 48 -24.94 -9.07 7.41
C LYS A 48 -25.96 -9.70 8.37
N GLY A 49 -27.13 -9.09 8.49
CA GLY A 49 -28.07 -9.40 9.58
C GLY A 49 -27.46 -8.95 10.91
N ASN A 50 -27.36 -9.87 11.88
CA ASN A 50 -26.75 -9.59 13.19
C ASN A 50 -25.30 -10.07 13.31
N GLN A 51 -24.64 -10.40 12.19
CA GLN A 51 -23.29 -10.97 12.20
C GLN A 51 -22.30 -10.12 11.39
N TRP A 52 -21.14 -9.86 11.97
CA TRP A 52 -19.98 -9.29 11.27
C TRP A 52 -19.30 -10.36 10.40
N LYS A 53 -19.02 -10.02 9.14
CA LYS A 53 -18.41 -10.95 8.19
C LYS A 53 -17.24 -10.29 7.47
N TRP A 54 -16.10 -10.96 7.49
CA TRP A 54 -14.95 -10.62 6.66
C TRP A 54 -15.26 -10.91 5.19
N ASN A 55 -14.74 -10.07 4.31
CA ASN A 55 -14.87 -10.20 2.87
C ASN A 55 -14.03 -11.36 2.29
N ASP A 56 -13.04 -11.86 3.02
CA ASP A 56 -12.27 -13.06 2.68
C ASP A 56 -12.98 -14.37 3.08
N GLY A 57 -14.17 -14.28 3.68
CA GLY A 57 -14.99 -15.43 4.07
C GLY A 57 -14.51 -16.18 5.31
N LYS A 58 -13.41 -15.75 5.94
CA LYS A 58 -12.94 -16.36 7.20
C LYS A 58 -13.84 -16.00 8.37
N LEU A 59 -13.75 -16.81 9.42
CA LEU A 59 -14.51 -16.60 10.65
C LEU A 59 -14.11 -15.29 11.32
N HIS A 60 -15.10 -14.57 11.85
CA HIS A 60 -14.89 -13.38 12.66
C HIS A 60 -14.55 -13.78 14.10
N SER A 61 -13.33 -14.25 14.33
CA SER A 61 -12.88 -14.77 15.64
C SER A 61 -11.98 -13.80 16.42
N PHE A 62 -11.41 -12.81 15.74
CA PHE A 62 -10.62 -11.75 16.37
C PHE A 62 -11.38 -10.44 16.28
N GLU A 63 -11.41 -9.70 17.39
CA GLU A 63 -12.08 -8.42 17.50
C GLU A 63 -11.21 -7.45 18.30
N HIS A 64 -11.20 -6.19 17.90
CA HIS A 64 -10.46 -5.13 18.60
C HIS A 64 -11.31 -3.86 18.72
N TRP A 65 -12.58 -4.03 19.08
CA TRP A 65 -13.54 -2.94 19.25
C TRP A 65 -13.09 -1.95 20.33
N SER A 66 -13.42 -0.68 20.14
CA SER A 66 -13.38 0.31 21.22
C SER A 66 -14.43 -0.03 22.28
N ASP A 67 -14.21 0.44 23.51
CA ASP A 67 -15.20 0.33 24.57
C ASP A 67 -16.56 0.90 24.12
N GLY A 68 -17.62 0.09 24.24
CA GLY A 68 -18.98 0.46 23.83
C GLY A 68 -19.29 0.26 22.34
N GLU A 69 -18.37 -0.31 21.56
CA GLU A 69 -18.59 -0.74 20.18
C GLU A 69 -18.74 -2.27 20.09
N PRO A 70 -19.43 -2.78 19.05
CA PRO A 70 -20.15 -2.04 18.03
C PRO A 70 -21.48 -1.46 18.54
N ASN A 71 -21.79 -0.20 18.24
CA ASN A 71 -23.11 0.40 18.47
C ASN A 71 -23.73 0.99 17.19
N ASP A 72 -25.06 1.12 17.19
CA ASP A 72 -25.83 1.73 16.10
C ASP A 72 -26.30 3.16 16.47
N PHE A 73 -25.60 3.86 17.38
CA PHE A 73 -25.96 5.23 17.75
C PHE A 73 -25.84 6.17 16.54
N GLY A 74 -26.93 6.88 16.22
CA GLY A 74 -26.96 7.79 15.07
C GLY A 74 -27.28 7.13 13.72
N GLY A 75 -27.65 5.84 13.70
CA GLY A 75 -28.17 5.16 12.51
C GLY A 75 -27.48 3.83 12.18
N ILE A 76 -27.70 3.33 10.96
CA ILE A 76 -27.18 2.05 10.50
C ILE A 76 -25.66 2.14 10.29
N LYS A 77 -24.89 1.37 11.07
CA LYS A 77 -23.43 1.33 11.03
C LYS A 77 -22.94 -0.08 10.69
N ASP A 78 -23.18 -0.50 9.46
CA ASP A 78 -22.87 -1.85 9.00
C ASP A 78 -21.41 -2.06 8.56
N CYS A 79 -20.55 -1.05 8.63
CA CYS A 79 -19.14 -1.13 8.25
C CYS A 79 -18.24 -0.87 9.46
N VAL A 80 -16.94 -1.12 9.31
CA VAL A 80 -15.99 -0.96 10.43
C VAL A 80 -14.87 0.00 10.04
N MET A 81 -14.66 0.98 10.91
CA MET A 81 -13.54 1.90 10.87
C MET A 81 -12.47 1.43 11.85
N PHE A 82 -11.25 1.24 11.36
CA PHE A 82 -10.06 1.15 12.18
C PHE A 82 -9.57 2.57 12.50
N TYR A 83 -9.27 2.86 13.77
CA TYR A 83 -8.88 4.18 14.22
C TYR A 83 -7.44 4.20 14.79
N LYS A 84 -6.50 4.72 13.99
CA LYS A 84 -5.07 4.75 14.29
C LYS A 84 -4.77 5.52 15.57
N MET A 85 -5.47 6.63 15.79
CA MET A 85 -5.21 7.55 16.92
C MET A 85 -5.54 6.96 18.29
N GLN A 86 -6.23 5.81 18.32
CA GLN A 86 -6.58 5.11 19.55
C GLN A 86 -6.10 3.65 19.49
N ASN A 87 -4.80 3.46 19.23
CA ASN A 87 -4.15 2.13 19.17
C ASN A 87 -4.85 1.12 18.26
N GLY A 88 -5.43 1.61 17.16
CA GLY A 88 -6.03 0.76 16.14
C GLY A 88 -7.34 0.09 16.55
N VAL A 89 -8.03 0.60 17.59
CA VAL A 89 -9.36 0.07 17.94
C VAL A 89 -10.38 0.33 16.84
N TRP A 90 -11.43 -0.47 16.85
CA TRP A 90 -12.45 -0.50 15.81
C TRP A 90 -13.73 0.18 16.28
N PHE A 91 -14.41 0.85 15.35
CA PHE A 91 -15.72 1.46 15.54
C PHE A 91 -16.68 1.00 14.47
N ALA A 92 -17.95 0.78 14.82
CA ALA A 92 -19.00 0.66 13.83
C ALA A 92 -19.17 2.00 13.10
N ALA A 93 -19.21 1.96 11.78
CA ALA A 93 -19.25 3.14 10.91
C ALA A 93 -20.34 3.00 9.84
N ALA A 94 -20.95 4.12 9.47
CA ALA A 94 -21.87 4.16 8.34
C ALA A 94 -21.07 3.95 7.04
N CYS A 95 -21.48 2.98 6.23
CA CYS A 95 -20.74 2.58 5.02
C CYS A 95 -20.62 3.68 3.95
N ASN A 96 -21.42 4.75 4.04
CA ASN A 96 -21.39 5.90 3.13
C ASN A 96 -20.37 6.98 3.53
N MET A 97 -19.77 6.91 4.72
CA MET A 97 -18.71 7.83 5.13
C MET A 97 -17.51 7.68 4.20
N THR A 98 -16.88 8.79 3.84
CA THR A 98 -15.64 8.76 3.07
C THR A 98 -14.46 8.67 4.02
N MET A 99 -13.58 7.71 3.79
CA MET A 99 -12.31 7.60 4.52
C MET A 99 -11.26 6.90 3.65
N HIS A 100 -10.03 6.87 4.15
CA HIS A 100 -8.94 6.14 3.52
C HIS A 100 -9.17 4.62 3.57
N THR A 101 -8.38 3.87 2.81
CA THR A 101 -8.40 2.41 2.85
C THR A 101 -7.07 1.80 2.51
N VAL A 102 -6.85 0.60 3.04
CA VAL A 102 -5.81 -0.34 2.61
C VAL A 102 -6.44 -1.54 1.89
N CYS A 103 -5.90 -1.87 0.72
CA CYS A 103 -6.20 -3.12 0.03
C CYS A 103 -5.18 -4.20 0.45
N LYS A 104 -5.64 -5.43 0.63
CA LYS A 104 -4.83 -6.64 0.85
C LYS A 104 -4.87 -7.48 -0.42
N PRO A 105 -3.73 -7.74 -1.10
CA PRO A 105 -3.71 -8.61 -2.26
C PRO A 105 -4.30 -9.98 -1.95
N ASN A 106 -5.07 -10.56 -2.87
CA ASN A 106 -5.64 -11.89 -2.68
C ASN A 106 -4.56 -12.98 -2.61
N ASN A 107 -3.45 -12.77 -3.34
CA ASN A 107 -2.28 -13.63 -3.32
C ASN A 107 -1.01 -12.80 -3.09
N CYS A 108 -0.54 -12.77 -1.83
CA CYS A 108 0.65 -12.02 -1.45
C CYS A 108 1.91 -12.49 -2.20
N GLU A 109 2.10 -13.79 -2.40
CA GLU A 109 3.29 -14.32 -3.08
C GLU A 109 3.38 -13.83 -4.52
N THR A 110 2.26 -13.88 -5.23
CA THR A 110 2.13 -13.41 -6.61
C THR A 110 2.34 -11.91 -6.67
N PHE A 111 1.74 -11.14 -5.75
CA PHE A 111 1.95 -9.70 -5.66
C PHE A 111 3.42 -9.35 -5.43
N VAL A 112 4.09 -9.97 -4.44
CA VAL A 112 5.51 -9.76 -4.15
C VAL A 112 6.38 -10.08 -5.37
N LYS A 113 6.08 -11.18 -6.06
CA LYS A 113 6.80 -11.55 -7.29
C LYS A 113 6.63 -10.49 -8.37
N GLN A 114 5.41 -10.03 -8.62
CA GLN A 114 5.13 -9.00 -9.61
C GLN A 114 5.82 -7.68 -9.27
N GLU A 115 5.85 -7.27 -8.00
CA GLU A 115 6.58 -6.06 -7.59
C GLU A 115 8.09 -6.20 -7.80
N LYS A 116 8.68 -7.34 -7.44
CA LYS A 116 10.09 -7.61 -7.72
C LYS A 116 10.40 -7.58 -9.21
N ASP A 117 9.53 -8.16 -10.03
CA ASP A 117 9.69 -8.16 -11.48
C ASP A 117 9.58 -6.74 -12.05
N ARG A 118 8.64 -5.92 -11.55
CA ARG A 118 8.53 -4.50 -11.90
C ARG A 118 9.79 -3.71 -11.54
N GLU A 119 10.29 -3.90 -10.32
CA GLU A 119 11.51 -3.25 -9.84
C GLU A 119 12.72 -3.67 -10.69
N ASN A 120 12.89 -4.97 -10.96
CA ASN A 120 13.98 -5.49 -11.80
C ASN A 120 13.95 -4.88 -13.21
N VAL A 121 12.76 -4.74 -13.82
CA VAL A 121 12.60 -4.09 -15.13
C VAL A 121 13.00 -2.62 -15.05
N TRP A 122 12.57 -1.90 -14.02
CA TRP A 122 12.95 -0.51 -13.82
C TRP A 122 14.47 -0.35 -13.66
N LEU A 123 15.10 -1.15 -12.78
CA LEU A 123 16.55 -1.11 -12.56
C LEU A 123 17.31 -1.39 -13.85
N LYS A 124 16.88 -2.39 -14.62
CA LYS A 124 17.49 -2.71 -15.91
C LYS A 124 17.45 -1.52 -16.86
N ASN A 125 16.27 -0.92 -17.06
CA ASN A 125 16.10 0.23 -17.95
C ASN A 125 16.92 1.44 -17.48
N TYR A 126 16.99 1.67 -16.16
CA TYR A 126 17.79 2.74 -15.58
C TYR A 126 19.29 2.54 -15.85
N ILE A 127 19.81 1.33 -15.60
CA ILE A 127 21.22 1.00 -15.85
C ILE A 127 21.54 1.15 -17.35
N GLU A 128 20.68 0.62 -18.23
CA GLU A 128 20.86 0.76 -19.69
C GLU A 128 20.91 2.24 -20.12
N SER A 129 20.05 3.08 -19.55
CA SER A 129 20.06 4.53 -19.79
C SER A 129 21.39 5.16 -19.34
N LYS A 130 21.88 4.86 -18.13
CA LYS A 130 23.16 5.41 -17.62
C LYS A 130 24.37 4.94 -18.41
N VAL A 131 24.36 3.69 -18.86
CA VAL A 131 25.39 3.16 -19.75
C VAL A 131 25.38 3.91 -21.09
N ASN A 132 24.22 4.20 -21.65
CA ASN A 132 24.12 4.95 -22.91
C ASN A 132 24.57 6.41 -22.77
N GLU A 133 24.21 7.09 -21.68
CA GLU A 133 24.73 8.43 -21.35
C GLU A 133 26.27 8.44 -21.29
N ALA A 134 26.87 7.46 -20.59
CA ALA A 134 28.32 7.34 -20.50
C ALA A 134 28.99 7.07 -21.85
N LYS A 135 28.42 6.19 -22.67
CA LYS A 135 28.90 5.93 -24.04
C LYS A 135 28.91 7.19 -24.90
N ILE A 136 27.82 7.97 -24.86
CA ILE A 136 27.72 9.23 -25.61
C ILE A 136 28.77 10.23 -25.13
N ALA A 137 28.98 10.36 -23.81
CA ALA A 137 29.98 11.26 -23.25
C ALA A 137 31.41 10.87 -23.69
N ILE A 138 31.74 9.57 -23.68
CA ILE A 138 33.04 9.06 -24.14
C ILE A 138 33.23 9.34 -25.64
N ILE A 139 32.23 9.03 -26.48
CA ILE A 139 32.30 9.29 -27.92
C ILE A 139 32.50 10.79 -28.19
N SER A 140 31.75 11.66 -27.50
CA SER A 140 31.91 13.11 -27.62
C SER A 140 33.32 13.58 -27.25
N LYS A 141 33.90 13.05 -26.17
CA LYS A 141 35.29 13.34 -25.77
C LYS A 141 36.29 12.92 -26.85
N ILE A 142 36.16 11.70 -27.39
CA ILE A 142 37.01 11.19 -28.48
C ILE A 142 36.92 12.09 -29.73
N MET A 143 35.69 12.45 -30.15
CA MET A 143 35.46 13.30 -31.32
C MET A 143 36.01 14.73 -31.16
N SER A 144 36.08 15.24 -29.92
CA SER A 144 36.62 16.56 -29.62
C SER A 144 38.16 16.64 -29.61
N GLY A 145 38.87 15.51 -29.76
CA GLY A 145 40.33 15.45 -29.83
C GLY A 145 41.07 15.75 -28.52
N LYS A 146 40.37 15.78 -27.37
CA LYS A 146 41.00 15.99 -26.05
C LYS A 146 41.63 14.68 -25.54
N ARG A 147 42.95 14.64 -25.33
CA ARG A 147 43.66 13.55 -24.61
C ARG A 147 43.30 13.56 -23.12
N GLU A 148 43.11 12.38 -22.54
CA GLU A 148 42.73 12.18 -21.13
C GLU A 148 43.75 12.79 -20.16
N SER A 149 43.27 13.64 -19.25
CA SER A 149 43.77 13.70 -17.88
C SER A 149 42.91 12.77 -17.02
N ASN A 150 43.55 11.97 -16.17
CA ASN A 150 42.98 10.91 -15.32
C ASN A 150 41.87 11.38 -14.37
N GLU A 151 40.63 11.56 -14.84
CA GLU A 151 39.46 11.77 -13.99
C GLU A 151 38.39 10.71 -14.32
N VAL A 152 38.60 9.50 -13.80
CA VAL A 152 37.53 8.51 -13.59
C VAL A 152 37.02 8.72 -12.17
N GLU A 153 36.43 9.89 -11.91
CA GLU A 153 35.75 10.12 -10.64
C GLU A 153 34.44 10.86 -10.92
N THR A 154 33.37 10.34 -10.34
CA THR A 154 31.98 10.87 -10.33
C THR A 154 31.09 10.57 -11.54
N TYR A 155 30.65 9.31 -11.69
CA TYR A 155 29.48 8.97 -12.52
C TYR A 155 28.44 8.06 -11.85
N PHE A 156 28.38 8.03 -10.52
CA PHE A 156 27.30 7.36 -9.79
C PHE A 156 26.83 8.23 -8.62
N PRO A 157 25.89 9.18 -8.84
CA PRO A 157 25.11 9.71 -7.73
C PRO A 157 24.38 8.54 -7.05
N GLU A 158 24.31 8.57 -5.71
CA GLU A 158 23.62 7.56 -4.91
C GLU A 158 22.25 7.20 -5.51
N LEU A 159 21.96 5.90 -5.62
CA LEU A 159 20.66 5.34 -5.95
C LEU A 159 19.62 5.81 -4.93
N LYS A 160 19.04 6.99 -5.16
CA LYS A 160 17.79 7.39 -4.50
C LYS A 160 16.67 6.80 -5.33
N LEU A 161 16.15 5.64 -4.90
CA LEU A 161 14.87 5.09 -5.36
C LEU A 161 13.87 6.23 -5.49
N SER A 162 13.30 6.42 -6.68
CA SER A 162 12.36 7.52 -6.91
C SER A 162 11.18 7.39 -5.95
N PRO A 163 10.62 8.51 -5.45
CA PRO A 163 9.43 8.49 -4.57
C PRO A 163 8.24 7.74 -5.16
N GLU A 164 8.23 7.55 -6.47
CA GLU A 164 7.12 6.96 -7.23
C GLU A 164 7.12 5.43 -7.18
N HIS A 165 8.25 4.82 -6.78
CA HIS A 165 8.33 3.41 -6.37
C HIS A 165 8.02 3.21 -4.88
N LYS A 166 7.80 4.29 -4.12
CA LYS A 166 7.11 4.21 -2.83
C LYS A 166 5.61 4.18 -3.06
N ILE A 167 5.13 3.13 -3.74
CA ILE A 167 3.87 2.55 -3.26
C ILE A 167 4.17 2.24 -1.79
N VAL A 168 3.37 2.79 -0.89
CA VAL A 168 3.47 2.54 0.54
C VAL A 168 3.33 1.03 0.75
N MET A 169 4.47 0.34 0.71
CA MET A 169 4.63 -1.10 0.84
C MET A 169 4.56 -1.39 2.33
N LEU A 170 3.40 -1.85 2.76
CA LEU A 170 3.18 -2.31 4.12
C LEU A 170 3.62 -3.79 4.14
N TYR A 171 4.78 -4.06 4.74
CA TYR A 171 5.27 -5.41 5.10
C TYR A 171 5.52 -5.50 6.60
#